data_AF-A0A5R2N2D0-F1
#
_entry.id   AF-A0A5R2N2D0-F1
#
_cell.length_a   1.000
_cell.length_b   1.000
_cell.length_c   1.000
_cell.angle_alpha   90.00
_cell.angle_beta   90.00
_cell.angle_gamma   90.00
#
_symmetry.space_group_name_H-M   'P 1'
#
loop_
_entity.id
_entity.type
_entity.pdbx_description
1 polymer ?
#
loop_
_entity_poly.entity_id
_entity_poly.type
_entity_poly.pdbx_seq_one_letter_code
_entity_poly.pdbx_strand_id
1 'polypeptide(L)' 'MNFLEAVPAIRRIDTNRDALFAIDVVGDVSPADAENLFGLLQAAYALHPRIDVLVRLTDEESVDWANISENT' A
#
# COMPACT_ATOMS: atom_id res chain seq x y z
N MET A 1 -16.61 6.53 -24.80
CA MET A 1 -15.45 5.80 -24.25
C MET A 1 -15.81 5.46 -22.82
N ASN A 2 -16.02 4.18 -22.50
CA ASN A 2 -16.13 3.78 -21.10
C ASN A 2 -14.70 3.88 -20.53
N PHE A 3 -14.43 4.94 -19.79
CA PHE A 3 -13.31 4.96 -18.86
C PHE A 3 -13.60 3.83 -17.87
N LEU A 4 -13.06 2.65 -18.11
CA LEU A 4 -12.78 1.73 -17.02
C LEU A 4 -11.92 2.57 -16.06
N GLU A 5 -12.46 2.88 -14.89
CA GLU A 5 -11.69 3.51 -13.83
C GLU A 5 -10.35 2.77 -13.74
N ALA A 6 -9.26 3.50 -13.89
CA ALA A 6 -7.93 2.90 -13.85
C ALA A 6 -7.84 2.10 -12.56
N VAL A 7 -7.37 0.85 -12.66
CA VAL A 7 -7.25 -0.01 -11.50
C VAL A 7 -6.28 0.67 -10.53
N PRO A 8 -6.66 0.91 -9.26
CA PRO A 8 -5.82 1.65 -8.33
C PRO A 8 -4.48 0.93 -8.13
N ALA A 9 -3.41 1.72 -8.02
CA ALA A 9 -2.06 1.22 -7.81
C ALA A 9 -1.91 0.61 -6.41
N ILE A 10 -2.70 1.09 -5.44
CA ILE A 10 -2.71 0.58 -4.07
C ILE A 10 -3.98 -0.24 -3.84
N ARG A 11 -3.83 -1.48 -3.39
CA ARG A 11 -4.96 -2.41 -3.14
C ARG A 11 -4.85 -3.00 -1.75
N ARG A 12 -5.97 -3.20 -1.07
CA ARG A 12 -5.97 -3.88 0.23
C ARG A 12 -5.81 -5.39 0.04
N ILE A 13 -5.03 -5.99 0.92
CA ILE A 13 -4.94 -7.43 1.09
C ILE A 13 -5.83 -7.79 2.27
N ASP A 14 -6.78 -8.69 2.07
CA ASP A 14 -7.60 -9.20 3.16
C ASP A 14 -6.74 -10.03 4.12
N THR A 15 -6.92 -9.78 5.43
CA THR A 15 -6.21 -10.49 6.48
C THR A 15 -7.17 -10.93 7.57
N ASN A 16 -6.75 -11.89 8.38
CA ASN A 16 -7.48 -12.35 9.56
C ASN A 16 -6.92 -11.75 10.86
N ARG A 17 -6.15 -10.65 10.79
CA ARG A 17 -5.54 -9.99 11.94
C ARG A 17 -5.99 -8.55 12.02
N ASP A 18 -6.77 -8.23 13.06
CA ASP A 18 -7.46 -6.94 13.18
C ASP A 18 -6.52 -5.73 13.16
N ALA A 19 -5.36 -5.83 13.81
CA ALA A 19 -4.37 -4.75 13.87
C ALA A 19 -3.30 -4.81 12.75
N LEU A 20 -3.57 -5.49 11.63
CA LEU A 20 -2.68 -5.54 10.47
C LEU A 20 -3.28 -4.77 9.30
N PHE A 21 -2.55 -3.75 8.85
CA PHE A 21 -2.84 -3.03 7.62
C PHE A 21 -1.98 -3.59 6.48
N ALA A 22 -2.58 -4.38 5.59
CA ALA A 22 -1.88 -5.03 4.49
C ALA A 22 -2.31 -4.47 3.13
N ILE A 23 -1.32 -4.11 2.30
CA ILE A 23 -1.54 -3.54 0.97
C ILE A 23 -0.60 -4.14 -0.07
N ASP A 24 -1.11 -4.19 -1.30
CA ASP A 24 -0.33 -4.31 -2.52
C ASP A 24 -0.08 -2.93 -3.10
N VAL A 25 1.16 -2.71 -3.55
CA VAL A 25 1.52 -1.60 -4.44
C VAL A 25 1.92 -2.21 -5.77
N VAL A 26 1.21 -1.79 -6.83
CA VAL A 26 1.36 -2.31 -8.19
C VAL A 26 1.57 -1.13 -9.14
N GLY A 27 2.75 -1.07 -9.75
CA GLY A 27 3.11 -0.02 -10.70
C GLY A 27 3.15 1.39 -10.10
N ASP A 28 3.03 2.39 -10.96
CA ASP A 28 3.24 3.79 -10.58
C ASP A 28 2.14 4.32 -9.65
N VAL A 29 2.54 4.76 -8.46
CA VAL A 29 1.67 5.41 -7.48
C VAL A 29 1.44 6.87 -7.86
N SER A 30 0.18 7.24 -8.13
CA SER A 30 -0.19 8.64 -8.36
C SER A 30 -0.40 9.40 -7.03
N PRO A 31 -0.42 10.75 -7.05
CA PRO A 31 -0.80 11.52 -5.87
C PRO A 31 -2.19 11.16 -5.30
N ALA A 32 -3.13 10.79 -6.16
CA ALA A 32 -4.46 10.36 -5.74
C ALA A 32 -4.43 9.01 -5.00
N ASP A 33 -3.57 8.08 -5.43
CA ASP A 33 -3.37 6.82 -4.72
C ASP A 33 -2.77 7.07 -3.33
N ALA A 34 -1.82 8.00 -3.22
CA ALA A 34 -1.23 8.40 -1.94
C ALA A 34 -2.26 9.00 -0.98
N GLU A 35 -3.13 9.90 -1.47
CA GLU A 35 -4.21 10.48 -0.65
C GLU A 35 -5.19 9.41 -0.15
N ASN A 36 -5.59 8.49 -1.03
CA ASN A 36 -6.44 7.35 -0.66
C ASN A 36 -5.77 6.46 0.40
N LEU A 37 -4.47 6.18 0.28
CA LEU A 37 -3.69 5.43 1.28
C LEU A 37 -3.72 6.11 2.65
N PHE A 38 -3.55 7.44 2.71
CA PHE A 38 -3.62 8.17 3.98
C PHE A 38 -4.99 8.05 4.63
N GLY A 39 -6.07 8.15 3.85
CA GLY A 39 -7.43 7.93 4.36
C GLY A 39 -7.62 6.53 4.95
N LEU A 40 -7.08 5.50 4.27
CA LEU A 40 -7.13 4.12 4.77
C LEU A 40 -6.32 3.92 6.05
N LEU A 41 -5.13 4.52 6.15
CA LEU A 41 -4.30 4.47 7.36
C LEU A 41 -4.97 5.20 8.53
N GLN A 42 -5.56 6.38 8.28
CA GLN A 42 -6.28 7.13 9.31
C GLN A 42 -7.44 6.30 9.88
N ALA A 43 -8.20 5.61 9.02
CA ALA A 43 -9.27 4.72 9.45
C ALA A 43 -8.74 3.54 10.29
N ALA A 44 -7.60 2.95 9.91
CA ALA A 44 -6.98 1.87 10.69
C ALA A 44 -6.50 2.35 12.07
N TYR A 45 -5.85 3.53 12.15
CA TYR A 45 -5.41 4.11 13.42
C TYR A 45 -6.56 4.52 14.35
N ALA A 46 -7.73 4.83 13.79
CA ALA A 46 -8.93 5.11 14.59
C ALA A 46 -9.41 3.86 15.36
N LEU A 47 -9.18 2.66 14.82
CA LEU A 47 -9.56 1.40 15.45
C LEU A 47 -8.45 0.84 16.36
N HIS A 48 -7.19 1.01 15.94
CA HIS A 48 -6.03 0.46 16.63
C HIS A 48 -4.94 1.52 16.78
N PRO A 49 -4.60 1.97 18.01
CA PRO A 49 -3.56 2.99 18.24
C PRO A 49 -2.16 2.60 17.73
N ARG A 50 -1.93 1.30 17.56
CA ARG A 50 -0.75 0.73 16.92
C ARG A 50 -1.21 -0.33 15.94
N ILE A 51 -0.65 -0.29 14.75
CA ILE A 51 -0.91 -1.24 13.68
C ILE A 51 0.41 -1.80 13.19
N ASP A 52 0.39 -3.07 12.78
CA ASP A 52 1.44 -3.64 11.95
C ASP A 52 1.11 -3.30 10.48
N VAL A 53 2.14 -3.08 9.67
CA VAL A 53 1.98 -2.75 8.25
C VAL A 53 2.69 -3.80 7.42
N LEU A 54 1.96 -4.40 6.47
CA LEU A 54 2.53 -5.26 5.44
C LEU A 54 2.37 -4.58 4.09
N VAL A 55 3.50 -4.33 3.43
CA VAL A 55 3.52 -3.82 2.06
C VAL A 55 4.10 -4.91 1.17
N ARG A 56 3.32 -5.34 0.17
CA ARG A 56 3.81 -6.18 -0.92
C ARG A 56 3.99 -5.31 -2.15
N LEU A 57 5.23 -5.19 -2.60
CA LEU A 57 5.58 -4.55 -3.86
C LEU A 57 5.58 -5.62 -4.95
N THR A 58 4.76 -5.45 -5.98
CA THR A 58 4.65 -6.38 -7.12
C THR A 58 4.79 -5.61 -8.42
N ASP A 59 5.45 -6.21 -9.40
CA ASP A 59 5.66 -5.64 -10.74
C ASP A 59 6.56 -4.39 -10.82
N GLU A 60 7.27 -4.07 -9.74
CA GLU A 60 8.36 -3.11 -9.78
C GLU A 60 9.60 -3.75 -10.44
N GLU A 61 9.71 -3.65 -11.77
CA GLU A 61 10.90 -4.10 -12.51
C GLU A 61 12.19 -3.37 -12.07
N SER A 62 12.09 -2.23 -11.36
CA SER A 62 13.20 -1.34 -11.06
C SER A 62 13.50 -1.10 -9.57
N VAL A 63 12.99 -1.91 -8.64
CA VAL A 63 13.46 -1.77 -7.24
C VAL A 63 14.92 -2.23 -7.19
N ASP A 64 15.82 -1.27 -7.01
CA ASP A 64 17.24 -1.51 -6.82
C ASP A 64 17.52 -2.00 -5.40
N TRP A 65 17.15 -3.26 -5.17
CA TRP A 65 17.36 -3.96 -3.91
C TRP A 65 18.83 -3.95 -3.46
N ALA A 66 19.78 -3.80 -4.40
CA ALA A 66 21.21 -3.79 -4.11
C ALA A 66 21.67 -2.50 -3.40
N ASN A 67 20.89 -1.42 -3.47
CA ASN A 67 21.19 -0.14 -2.82
C ASN A 67 20.34 0.12 -1.57
N ILE A 68 19.55 -0.86 -1.12
CA ILE A 68 18.89 -0.79 0.19
C ILE A 68 19.92 -1.17 1.26
N SER A 69 20.20 -0.24 2.17
CA SER A 69 21.11 -0.46 3.29
C SER A 69 20.58 -1.57 4.20
N GLU A 70 21.43 -2.57 4.49
CA GLU A 70 21.13 -3.63 5.48
C GLU A 70 20.94 -3.09 6.91
N ASN A 71 21.38 -1.85 7.18
CA ASN A 71 21.35 -1.23 8.51
C ASN A 71 20.23 -0.19 8.69
N THR A 72 19.10 -0.35 8.00
CA THR A 72 17.96 0.59 8.11
C THR A 72 17.07 0.26 9.32
#